data_AF-A0A7S0IUT8-F1
#
_entry.id   AF-A0A7S0IUT8-F1
#
_cell.length_a   1.000
_cell.length_b   1.000
_cell.length_c   1.000
_cell.angle_alpha   90.00
_cell.angle_beta   90.00
_cell.angle_gamma   90.00
#
_symmetry.space_group_name_H-M   'P 1'
#
loop_
_entity.id
_entity.type
_entity.pdbx_description
1 polymer ?
#
loop_
_entity_poly.entity_id
_entity_poly.type
_entity_poly.pdbx_seq_one_letter_code
_entity_poly.pdbx_strand_id
1 'polypeptide(L)'
;ADAIDIGAESTRPGAARVSEAEELARLLPAIEAIRADEADEAGVGREMVISVDTTRASVAAAAVAAGADVVNDISAGAFDEAMLPTVSQMRVPLVMMHTRGTPLDMARRAVYADVTADICSELAARGALAEAA
;
A
#
# COMPACT_ATOMS: atom_id res chain seq x y z
N ALA A 1 -14.97 10.24 -6.37
CA ALA A 1 -13.88 9.25 -6.52
C ALA A 1 -14.50 7.87 -6.37
N ASP A 2 -13.97 6.84 -7.04
CA ASP A 2 -14.45 5.46 -6.93
C ASP A 2 -13.69 4.66 -5.84
N ALA A 3 -12.56 5.18 -5.39
CA ALA A 3 -11.78 4.68 -4.25
C ALA A 3 -11.13 5.85 -3.49
N ILE A 4 -10.80 5.63 -2.22
CA ILE A 4 -9.99 6.53 -1.40
C ILE A 4 -8.71 5.78 -1.00
N ASP A 5 -7.55 6.40 -1.24
CA ASP A 5 -6.25 5.87 -0.82
C ASP A 5 -5.80 6.56 0.46
N ILE A 6 -5.59 5.79 1.53
CA ILE A 6 -5.31 6.28 2.87
C ILE A 6 -3.91 5.85 3.28
N GLY A 7 -3.02 6.82 3.47
CA GLY A 7 -1.66 6.62 3.97
C GLY A 7 -1.42 7.37 5.27
N ALA A 8 -0.63 6.76 6.17
CA ALA A 8 -0.28 7.35 7.47
C ALA A 8 1.24 7.62 7.64
N GLU A 9 2.06 7.13 6.70
CA GLU A 9 3.49 7.41 6.59
C GLU A 9 3.75 8.16 5.28
N SER A 10 4.50 9.28 5.34
CA SER A 10 4.80 10.05 4.13
C SER A 10 5.93 9.43 3.34
N THR A 11 5.70 9.22 2.04
CA THR A 11 6.69 8.69 1.08
C THR A 11 7.36 9.80 0.26
N ARG A 12 7.11 11.07 0.60
CA ARG A 12 7.73 12.22 -0.11
C ARG A 12 9.26 12.23 0.06
N PRO A 13 10.02 12.78 -0.90
CA PRO A 13 11.47 12.86 -0.82
C PRO A 13 11.96 13.46 0.51
N GLY A 14 12.82 12.73 1.21
CA GLY A 14 13.41 13.16 2.49
C GLY A 14 12.48 13.04 3.71
N ALA A 15 11.32 12.38 3.60
CA ALA A 15 10.49 12.06 4.75
C ALA A 15 11.20 11.13 5.74
N ALA A 16 11.06 11.43 7.03
CA ALA A 16 11.44 10.50 8.08
C ALA A 16 10.35 9.42 8.23
N ARG A 17 10.76 8.18 8.49
CA ARG A 17 9.84 7.11 8.85
C ARG A 17 9.20 7.38 10.20
N VAL A 18 7.94 6.99 10.33
CA VAL A 18 7.27 6.94 11.63
C VAL A 18 7.42 5.54 12.22
N SER A 19 7.12 5.40 13.51
CA SER A 19 7.02 4.05 14.09
C SER A 19 5.77 3.35 13.53
N GLU A 20 5.80 2.01 13.46
CA GLU A 20 4.64 1.21 13.09
C GLU A 20 3.41 1.53 13.97
N ALA A 21 3.63 1.69 15.28
CA ALA A 21 2.58 2.05 16.23
C ALA A 21 1.95 3.42 15.90
N GLU A 22 2.75 4.38 15.45
CA GLU A 22 2.27 5.71 15.06
C GLU A 22 1.54 5.67 13.71
N GLU A 23 2.01 4.88 12.75
CA GLU A 23 1.32 4.63 11.49
C GLU A 23 -0.08 4.05 11.74
N LEU A 24 -0.17 2.98 12.53
CA LEU A 24 -1.43 2.34 12.93
C LEU A 24 -2.37 3.31 13.68
N ALA A 25 -1.84 4.06 14.65
CA ALA A 25 -2.64 4.99 15.45
C ALA A 25 -3.27 6.12 14.63
N ARG A 26 -2.67 6.48 13.48
CA ARG A 26 -3.22 7.47 12.54
C ARG A 26 -4.17 6.83 11.52
N LEU A 27 -3.84 5.63 11.08
CA LEU A 27 -4.51 4.96 9.96
C LEU A 27 -5.85 4.33 10.37
N LEU A 28 -5.86 3.53 11.44
CA LEU A 28 -7.03 2.73 11.80
C LEU A 28 -8.27 3.57 12.12
N PRO A 29 -8.17 4.67 12.91
CA PRO A 29 -9.35 5.49 13.20
C PRO A 29 -10.00 6.10 11.96
N ALA A 30 -9.22 6.38 10.90
CA ALA A 30 -9.75 6.90 9.65
C ALA A 30 -10.56 5.85 8.88
N ILE A 31 -10.03 4.63 8.76
CA ILE A 31 -10.72 3.51 8.09
C ILE A 31 -12.00 3.15 8.85
N GLU A 32 -11.92 2.99 10.16
CA GLU A 32 -13.06 2.63 11.02
C GLU A 32 -14.17 3.68 10.96
N ALA A 33 -13.83 4.97 10.97
CA ALA A 33 -14.80 6.06 10.88
C ALA A 33 -15.53 6.06 9.52
N ILE A 34 -14.81 5.82 8.42
CA ILE A 34 -15.42 5.74 7.08
C ILE A 34 -16.41 4.56 7.03
N ARG A 35 -16.00 3.38 7.53
CA ARG A 35 -16.88 2.20 7.54
C ARG A 35 -18.09 2.35 8.47
N ALA A 36 -17.94 3.04 9.60
CA ALA A 36 -19.05 3.33 10.49
C ALA A 36 -20.10 4.25 9.83
N ASP A 37 -19.65 5.32 9.17
CA ASP A 37 -20.53 6.27 8.46
C ASP A 37 -21.31 5.57 7.32
N GLU A 38 -20.65 4.69 6.56
CA GLU A 38 -21.29 3.89 5.52
C GLU A 38 -22.36 2.92 6.04
N ALA A 39 -22.15 2.35 7.23
CA ALA A 39 -23.11 1.45 7.85
C ALA A 39 -24.39 2.20 8.29
N ASP A 40 -24.27 3.47 8.66
CA ASP A 40 -25.40 4.32 9.10
C ASP A 40 -26.24 4.84 7.91
N GLU A 41 -25.63 5.06 6.74
CA GLU A 41 -26.27 5.52 5.50
C GLU A 41 -26.89 4.39 4.65
N ALA A 42 -27.25 3.27 5.30
CA ALA A 42 -27.77 2.03 4.71
C ALA A 42 -28.97 2.24 3.75
N GLY A 43 -28.68 2.62 2.51
CA GLY A 43 -29.68 2.98 1.51
C GLY A 43 -29.12 3.62 0.23
N VAL A 44 -27.91 4.17 0.26
CA VAL A 44 -27.31 4.89 -0.89
C VAL A 44 -26.13 4.12 -1.55
N GLY A 45 -26.32 2.81 -1.73
CA GLY A 45 -25.96 2.10 -2.97
C GLY A 45 -24.51 1.98 -3.47
N ARG A 46 -23.46 2.53 -2.84
CA ARG A 46 -22.06 2.21 -3.19
C ARG A 46 -21.13 2.24 -1.98
N GLU A 47 -20.63 1.07 -1.61
CA GLU A 47 -19.49 0.91 -0.69
C GLU A 47 -18.26 1.58 -1.33
N MET A 48 -17.67 2.55 -0.62
CA MET A 48 -16.42 3.20 -1.04
C MET A 48 -15.31 2.17 -0.94
N VAL A 49 -14.53 2.03 -2.02
CA VAL A 49 -13.34 1.19 -1.99
C VAL A 49 -12.25 1.92 -1.20
N ILE A 50 -11.75 1.30 -0.14
CA ILE A 50 -10.65 1.83 0.66
C ILE A 50 -9.35 1.13 0.26
N SER A 51 -8.42 1.88 -0.30
CA SER A 51 -7.02 1.48 -0.51
C SER A 51 -6.18 1.95 0.67
N VAL A 52 -5.27 1.10 1.15
CA VAL A 52 -4.29 1.48 2.19
C VAL A 52 -2.90 1.63 1.56
N ASP A 53 -2.32 2.83 1.63
CA ASP A 53 -0.94 3.12 1.23
C ASP A 53 0.00 2.79 2.40
N THR A 54 0.63 1.62 2.34
CA THR A 54 1.63 1.19 3.32
C THR A 54 2.66 0.25 2.71
N THR A 55 3.86 0.26 3.29
CA THR A 55 4.97 -0.62 2.91
C THR A 55 5.28 -1.67 3.99
N ARG A 56 4.43 -1.80 5.02
CA ARG A 56 4.58 -2.75 6.13
C ARG A 56 3.47 -3.80 6.11
N ALA A 57 3.84 -5.07 6.13
CA ALA A 57 2.89 -6.17 6.08
C ALA A 57 1.93 -6.17 7.29
N SER A 58 2.43 -5.83 8.49
CA SER A 58 1.62 -5.77 9.70
C SER A 58 0.59 -4.64 9.67
N VAL A 59 0.94 -3.48 9.07
CA VAL A 59 0.01 -2.36 8.88
C VAL A 59 -1.04 -2.70 7.85
N ALA A 60 -0.65 -3.31 6.73
CA ALA A 60 -1.59 -3.79 5.71
C ALA A 60 -2.59 -4.77 6.32
N ALA A 61 -2.12 -5.74 7.13
CA ALA A 61 -2.97 -6.70 7.81
C ALA A 61 -3.98 -6.04 8.76
N ALA A 62 -3.52 -5.09 9.59
CA ALA A 62 -4.39 -4.37 10.50
C ALA A 62 -5.41 -3.49 9.76
N ALA A 63 -5.01 -2.83 8.69
CA ALA A 63 -5.87 -1.96 7.89
C ALA A 63 -6.98 -2.76 7.17
N VAL A 64 -6.64 -3.90 6.57
CA VAL A 64 -7.63 -4.80 5.96
C VAL A 64 -8.59 -5.34 7.02
N ALA A 65 -8.09 -5.73 8.20
CA ALA A 65 -8.94 -6.14 9.31
C ALA A 65 -9.89 -5.03 9.81
N ALA A 66 -9.49 -3.76 9.70
CA ALA A 66 -10.31 -2.59 10.00
C ALA A 66 -11.30 -2.22 8.88
N GLY A 67 -11.19 -2.85 7.71
CA GLY A 67 -12.11 -2.67 6.58
C GLY A 67 -11.50 -2.04 5.34
N ALA A 68 -10.18 -2.01 5.16
CA ALA A 68 -9.58 -1.70 3.86
C ALA A 68 -9.79 -2.84 2.85
N ASP A 69 -9.99 -2.50 1.58
CA ASP A 69 -10.29 -3.44 0.49
C ASP A 69 -9.08 -3.76 -0.38
N VAL A 70 -8.12 -2.84 -0.46
CA VAL A 70 -6.96 -2.93 -1.36
C VAL A 70 -5.71 -2.51 -0.61
N VAL A 71 -4.60 -3.23 -0.82
CA VAL A 71 -3.28 -2.79 -0.35
C VAL A 71 -2.55 -2.09 -1.49
N ASN A 72 -2.03 -0.90 -1.24
CA ASN A 72 -1.18 -0.14 -2.16
C ASN A 72 0.24 -0.07 -1.61
N ASP A 73 1.16 -0.82 -2.20
CA ASP A 73 2.56 -0.86 -1.79
C ASP A 73 3.45 -0.25 -2.86
N ILE A 74 3.97 0.94 -2.54
CA ILE A 74 4.88 1.68 -3.44
C ILE A 74 6.20 0.94 -3.74
N SER A 75 6.53 -0.08 -2.95
CA SER A 75 7.72 -0.90 -3.06
C SER A 75 7.48 -2.25 -3.74
N ALA A 76 6.23 -2.59 -4.06
CA ALA A 76 5.84 -3.88 -4.62
C ALA A 76 6.37 -5.07 -3.79
N GLY A 77 6.30 -4.97 -2.47
CA GLY A 77 6.78 -5.95 -1.49
C GLY A 77 8.29 -5.95 -1.27
N ALA A 78 9.01 -4.93 -1.74
CA ALA A 78 10.48 -4.88 -1.66
C ALA A 78 10.98 -4.33 -0.31
N PHE A 79 10.16 -3.56 0.41
CA PHE A 79 10.56 -2.99 1.71
C PHE A 79 10.26 -3.92 2.89
N ASP A 80 9.35 -4.87 2.73
CA ASP A 80 8.97 -5.87 3.72
C ASP A 80 8.74 -7.21 3.02
N GLU A 81 9.60 -8.19 3.30
CA GLU A 81 9.54 -9.53 2.70
C GLU A 81 8.24 -10.28 3.07
N ALA A 82 7.59 -9.89 4.16
CA ALA A 82 6.31 -10.48 4.57
C ALA A 82 5.11 -9.91 3.80
N MET A 83 5.27 -8.84 3.00
CA MET A 83 4.14 -8.16 2.36
C MET A 83 3.39 -9.08 1.39
N LEU A 84 4.10 -9.71 0.43
CA LEU A 84 3.44 -10.52 -0.60
C LEU A 84 2.70 -11.74 0.00
N PRO A 85 3.32 -12.55 0.90
CA PRO A 85 2.61 -13.64 1.57
C PRO A 85 1.42 -13.16 2.41
N THR A 86 1.55 -12.01 3.09
CA THR A 86 0.48 -11.46 3.93
C THR A 86 -0.73 -11.05 3.08
N VAL A 87 -0.51 -10.33 1.97
CA VAL A 87 -1.60 -9.92 1.07
C VAL A 87 -2.25 -11.13 0.39
N SER A 88 -1.45 -12.13 -0.02
CA SER A 88 -1.94 -13.40 -0.56
C SER A 88 -2.91 -14.11 0.40
N GLN A 89 -2.57 -14.17 1.70
CA GLN A 89 -3.41 -14.75 2.73
C GLN A 89 -4.71 -13.97 2.98
N MET A 90 -4.67 -12.64 2.90
CA MET A 90 -5.84 -11.77 3.05
C MET A 90 -6.80 -11.84 1.86
N ARG A 91 -6.32 -12.29 0.69
CA ARG A 91 -7.09 -12.39 -0.56
C ARG A 91 -7.69 -11.06 -1.03
N VAL A 92 -6.97 -9.97 -0.78
CA VAL A 92 -7.31 -8.63 -1.27
C VAL A 92 -6.42 -8.25 -2.45
N PRO A 93 -6.88 -7.37 -3.37
CA PRO A 93 -6.02 -6.85 -4.43
C PRO A 93 -4.79 -6.12 -3.88
N LEU A 94 -3.68 -6.23 -4.62
CA LEU A 94 -2.43 -5.51 -4.38
C LEU A 94 -2.14 -4.55 -5.55
N VAL A 95 -1.98 -3.27 -5.25
CA VAL A 95 -1.40 -2.30 -6.17
C VAL A 95 0.10 -2.27 -5.94
N MET A 96 0.86 -2.44 -7.02
CA MET A 96 2.32 -2.46 -7.01
C MET A 96 2.86 -1.29 -7.81
N MET A 97 3.74 -0.49 -7.20
CA MET A 97 4.47 0.56 -7.91
C MET A 97 5.95 0.23 -8.07
N HIS A 98 6.60 0.99 -8.96
CA HIS A 98 8.04 0.92 -9.18
C HIS A 98 8.76 1.95 -8.32
N THR A 99 9.81 1.51 -7.63
CA THR A 99 10.78 2.39 -6.99
C THR A 99 12.15 1.74 -6.95
N ARG A 100 13.21 2.57 -6.94
CA ARG A 100 14.59 2.12 -6.70
C ARG A 100 15.12 2.79 -5.44
N GLY A 101 15.34 2.02 -4.38
CA GLY A 101 15.71 2.54 -3.06
C GLY A 101 14.51 3.02 -2.26
N THR A 102 14.73 3.96 -1.35
CA THR A 102 13.74 4.43 -0.37
C THR A 102 13.41 5.92 -0.59
N PRO A 103 12.37 6.50 0.05
CA PRO A 103 12.12 7.94 -0.01
C PRO A 103 13.32 8.85 0.35
N LEU A 104 14.32 8.31 1.06
CA LEU A 104 15.55 9.02 1.41
C LEU A 104 16.54 9.15 0.23
N ASP A 105 16.58 8.17 -0.69
CA ASP A 105 17.60 8.09 -1.73
C ASP A 105 17.09 7.76 -3.14
N MET A 106 15.78 7.55 -3.34
CA MET A 106 15.18 7.16 -4.61
C MET A 106 15.49 8.13 -5.76
N ALA A 107 15.56 9.43 -5.46
CA ALA A 107 15.91 10.44 -6.46
C ALA A 107 17.33 10.26 -7.01
N ARG A 108 18.28 9.82 -6.18
CA ARG A 108 19.67 9.56 -6.60
C ARG A 108 19.82 8.23 -7.33
N ARG A 109 18.86 7.32 -7.15
CA ARG A 109 18.83 5.98 -7.75
C ARG A 109 17.99 5.89 -9.01
N ALA A 110 17.35 6.97 -9.43
CA ALA A 110 16.62 7.10 -10.68
C ALA A 110 17.57 7.16 -11.90
N VAL A 111 18.46 6.16 -12.02
CA VAL A 111 19.48 6.04 -13.06
C VAL A 111 19.14 4.83 -13.93
N TYR A 112 18.53 5.06 -15.08
CA TYR A 112 18.03 4.01 -15.97
C TYR A 112 18.87 3.96 -17.25
N ALA A 113 19.04 2.76 -17.81
CA ALA A 113 19.60 2.61 -19.15
C ALA A 113 18.52 2.91 -20.20
N ASP A 114 17.33 2.31 -20.01
CA ASP A 114 16.10 2.62 -20.72
C ASP A 114 14.99 2.65 -19.68
N VAL A 115 14.42 3.84 -19.42
CA VAL A 115 13.42 4.05 -18.36
C VAL A 115 12.23 3.11 -18.50
N THR A 116 11.70 2.93 -19.71
CA THR A 116 10.49 2.12 -19.91
C THR A 116 10.82 0.65 -19.81
N ALA A 117 11.87 0.19 -20.49
CA ALA A 117 12.26 -1.22 -20.47
C ALA A 117 12.66 -1.68 -19.05
N ASP A 118 13.44 -0.87 -18.34
CA ASP A 118 13.89 -1.16 -16.99
C ASP A 118 12.70 -1.23 -16.02
N ILE A 119 11.79 -0.25 -16.02
CA ILE A 119 10.60 -0.24 -15.15
C ILE A 119 9.71 -1.44 -15.42
N CYS A 120 9.40 -1.72 -16.70
CA CYS A 120 8.57 -2.86 -17.06
C CYS A 120 9.19 -4.20 -16.63
N SER A 121 10.50 -4.38 -16.85
CA SER A 121 11.20 -5.60 -16.44
C SER A 121 11.23 -5.77 -14.92
N GLU A 122 11.51 -4.70 -14.18
CA GLU A 122 11.59 -4.73 -12.72
C GLU A 122 10.22 -4.99 -12.09
N LEU A 123 9.17 -4.32 -12.55
CA LEU A 123 7.80 -4.58 -12.10
C LEU A 123 7.33 -5.99 -12.46
N ALA A 124 7.63 -6.48 -13.66
CA ALA A 124 7.27 -7.84 -14.05
C ALA A 124 7.94 -8.89 -13.15
N ALA A 125 9.21 -8.68 -12.76
CA ALA A 125 9.89 -9.54 -11.81
C ALA A 125 9.24 -9.53 -10.42
N ARG A 126 8.81 -8.36 -9.94
CA ARG A 126 8.02 -8.27 -8.70
C ARG A 126 6.66 -8.95 -8.84
N GLY A 127 6.02 -8.86 -10.00
CA GLY A 127 4.72 -9.51 -10.28
C GLY A 127 4.83 -11.03 -10.22
N ALA A 128 5.87 -11.60 -10.81
CA ALA A 128 6.14 -13.04 -10.72
C ALA A 128 6.37 -13.53 -9.29
N LEU A 129 6.98 -12.70 -8.41
CA LEU A 129 7.11 -13.02 -6.99
C LEU A 129 5.76 -12.98 -6.26
N ALA A 130 4.88 -12.04 -6.60
CA ALA A 130 3.55 -11.94 -6.02
C ALA A 130 2.66 -13.11 -6.44
N GLU A 131 2.75 -13.56 -7.69
CA GLU A 131 2.03 -14.75 -8.20
C GLU A 131 2.49 -16.06 -7.54
N ALA A 132 3.74 -16.11 -7.06
CA ALA A 132 4.32 -17.28 -6.42
C ALA A 132 4.12 -17.34 -4.90
N ALA A 133 3.63 -16.26 -4.28
CA ALA A 133 3.48 -16.10 -2.83
C ALA A 133 2.14 -16.63 -2.31
#